data_AF-A0A523W479-F1
#
_entry.id   AF-A0A523W479-F1
#
_cell.length_a   1.000
_cell.length_b   1.000
_cell.length_c   1.000
_cell.angle_alpha   90.00
_cell.angle_beta   90.00
_cell.angle_gamma   90.00
#
_symmetry.space_group_name_H-M   'P 1'
#
loop_
_entity.id
_entity.type
_entity.pdbx_description
1 polymer ?
#
loop_
_entity_poly.entity_id
_entity_poly.type
_entity_poly.pdbx_seq_one_letter_code
_entity_poly.pdbx_strand_id
1 'polypeptide(L)'
;MGFWDRLFAKKEKKTLSARPGRGFISFEVKCGKCGEEIKIMVNRTMDLQNLYLESGEKGAAYRLKKEILGKNCPNLINITVDFDRSYGILSRDISGGEFAGQE
;
A
#
# COMPACT_ATOMS: atom_id res chain seq x y z
N MET A 1 -31.88 30.11 -7.17
CA MET A 1 -30.62 30.58 -7.80
C MET A 1 -29.60 30.80 -6.68
N GLY A 2 -28.43 30.18 -6.77
CA GLY A 2 -27.40 30.18 -5.71
C GLY A 2 -26.68 28.83 -5.65
N PHE A 3 -26.12 28.34 -6.76
CA PHE A 3 -24.71 28.56 -7.14
C PHE A 3 -23.64 28.10 -6.14
N TRP A 4 -23.97 27.19 -5.21
CA TRP A 4 -23.00 26.57 -4.28
C TRP A 4 -22.77 25.06 -4.49
N ASP A 5 -23.39 24.46 -5.50
CA ASP A 5 -23.41 23.00 -5.73
C ASP A 5 -22.20 22.42 -6.49
N ARG A 6 -21.04 23.10 -6.55
CA ARG A 6 -19.90 22.65 -7.38
C ARG A 6 -18.53 22.67 -6.69
N LEU A 7 -18.48 22.47 -5.37
CA LEU A 7 -17.20 22.27 -4.68
C LEU A 7 -16.96 20.83 -4.17
N PHE A 8 -17.92 19.92 -4.33
CA PHE A 8 -17.77 18.50 -3.96
C PHE A 8 -17.44 17.56 -5.14
N ALA A 9 -16.88 18.09 -6.22
CA ALA A 9 -16.60 17.33 -7.44
C ALA A 9 -15.12 17.43 -7.84
N LYS A 10 -14.21 16.97 -6.99
CA LYS A 10 -12.87 16.60 -7.44
C LYS A 10 -12.33 15.41 -6.67
N LYS A 11 -12.74 14.23 -7.14
CA LYS A 11 -12.21 12.93 -6.78
C LYS A 11 -10.77 12.83 -7.31
N GLU A 12 -9.83 13.42 -6.57
CA GLU A 12 -8.40 13.30 -6.84
C GLU A 12 -7.94 11.90 -6.44
N LYS A 13 -7.62 11.07 -7.44
CA LYS A 13 -6.90 9.82 -7.24
C LYS A 13 -5.49 10.17 -6.77
N LYS A 14 -5.32 10.40 -5.47
CA LYS A 14 -3.99 10.54 -4.87
C LYS A 14 -3.32 9.18 -4.87
N THR A 15 -2.36 9.02 -5.78
CA THR A 15 -1.36 7.95 -5.73
C THR A 15 -0.63 8.07 -4.40
N LEU A 16 -0.96 7.20 -3.44
CA LEU A 16 -0.28 7.15 -2.15
C LEU A 16 1.22 6.92 -2.39
N SER A 17 2.00 7.97 -2.21
CA SER A 17 3.45 7.93 -2.34
C SER A 17 4.04 7.37 -1.05
N ALA A 18 4.56 6.14 -1.12
CA ALA A 18 5.53 5.64 -0.15
C ALA A 18 6.64 6.68 0.03
N ARG A 19 6.83 7.24 1.24
CA ARG A 19 7.94 8.18 1.50
C ARG A 19 9.27 7.40 1.42
N PRO A 20 10.16 7.68 0.44
CA PRO A 20 11.34 6.86 0.23
C PRO A 20 12.45 7.24 1.22
N GLY A 21 12.47 6.60 2.40
CA GLY A 21 13.64 6.66 3.28
C GLY A 21 14.72 5.73 2.75
N ARG A 22 15.59 6.20 1.82
CA ARG A 22 16.83 5.60 1.24
C ARG A 22 16.97 4.06 1.05
N GLY A 23 15.90 3.28 1.18
CA GLY A 23 15.87 1.81 1.07
C GLY A 23 14.59 1.18 1.60
N PHE A 24 13.84 1.90 2.44
CA PHE A 24 12.59 1.41 3.04
C PHE A 24 11.35 2.09 2.47
N ILE A 25 10.24 1.36 2.51
CA ILE A 25 8.86 1.78 2.25
C ILE A 25 8.06 1.46 3.51
N SER A 26 7.31 2.42 4.04
CA SER A 26 6.46 2.20 5.21
C SER A 26 5.00 2.00 4.82
N PHE A 27 4.33 1.03 5.43
CA PHE A 27 2.87 0.93 5.41
C PHE A 27 2.35 0.99 6.84
N GLU A 28 1.20 1.61 7.00
CA GLU A 28 0.40 1.54 8.21
C GLU A 28 -0.82 0.69 7.88
N VAL A 29 -1.06 -0.33 8.70
CA VAL A 29 -2.22 -1.22 8.59
C VAL A 29 -2.95 -1.24 9.92
N LYS A 30 -4.27 -1.37 9.88
CA LYS A 30 -5.11 -1.52 11.05
C LYS A 30 -5.77 -2.89 11.02
N CYS A 31 -5.67 -3.59 12.14
CA CYS A 31 -6.25 -4.91 12.29
C CYS A 31 -7.78 -4.84 12.23
N GLY A 32 -8.40 -5.65 11.36
CA GLY A 32 -9.85 -5.67 11.20
C GLY A 32 -10.60 -6.28 12.40
N LYS A 33 -9.90 -7.00 13.29
CA LYS A 33 -10.49 -7.67 14.46
C LYS A 33 -10.42 -6.83 15.74
N CYS A 34 -9.25 -6.29 16.07
CA CYS A 34 -9.04 -5.55 17.32
C CYS A 34 -8.79 -4.05 17.13
N GLY A 35 -8.60 -3.58 15.90
CA GLY A 35 -8.29 -2.18 15.61
C GLY A 35 -6.85 -1.75 15.91
N GLU A 36 -5.94 -2.66 16.25
CA GLU A 36 -4.51 -2.34 16.46
C GLU A 36 -3.90 -1.76 15.18
N GLU A 37 -3.28 -0.59 15.28
CA GLU A 37 -2.50 0.03 14.21
C GLU A 37 -1.05 -0.47 14.25
N ILE A 38 -0.59 -0.97 13.12
CA ILE A 38 0.71 -1.62 12.96
C ILE A 38 1.45 -0.91 11.84
N LYS A 39 2.60 -0.33 12.18
CA LYS A 39 3.52 0.22 11.20
C LYS A 39 4.52 -0.84 10.77
N ILE A 40 4.53 -1.15 9.48
CA ILE A 40 5.51 -2.05 8.88
C ILE A 40 6.52 -1.26 8.05
N MET A 41 7.78 -1.71 8.11
CA MET A 41 8.85 -1.22 7.25
C MET A 41 9.23 -2.34 6.29
N VAL A 42 9.26 -2.01 5.01
CA VAL A 42 9.53 -2.91 3.90
C VAL A 42 10.84 -2.46 3.27
N ASN A 43 11.86 -3.31 3.34
CA ASN A 43 13.15 -3.11 2.68
C ASN A 43 13.01 -3.44 1.19
N ARG A 44 13.30 -2.48 0.33
CA ARG A 44 13.16 -2.62 -1.13
C ARG A 44 14.02 -3.74 -1.73
N THR A 45 15.13 -4.09 -1.09
CA THR A 45 16.06 -5.10 -1.59
C THR A 45 15.75 -6.51 -1.07
N MET A 46 15.15 -6.62 0.11
CA MET A 46 14.94 -7.91 0.78
C MET A 46 13.49 -8.39 0.77
N ASP A 47 12.53 -7.47 0.86
CA ASP A 47 11.11 -7.83 0.99
C ASP A 47 10.36 -7.86 -0.35
N LEU A 48 10.92 -7.23 -1.40
CA LEU A 48 10.27 -7.14 -2.71
C LEU A 48 10.72 -8.26 -3.64
N GLN A 49 9.76 -8.87 -4.33
CA GLN A 49 10.01 -9.82 -5.42
C GLN A 49 10.06 -9.07 -6.74
N ASN A 50 11.12 -9.31 -7.54
CA ASN A 50 11.20 -8.80 -8.90
C ASN A 50 10.22 -9.58 -9.79
N LEU A 51 9.35 -8.84 -10.49
CA LEU A 51 8.51 -9.38 -11.54
C LEU A 51 9.18 -9.00 -12.88
N TYR A 52 9.82 -9.98 -13.52
CA TYR A 52 10.45 -9.78 -14.82
C TYR A 52 9.35 -9.62 -15.87
N LEU A 53 9.22 -8.41 -16.40
CA LEU A 53 8.36 -8.11 -17.55
C LEU A 53 9.18 -8.24 -18.82
N GLU A 54 8.57 -8.73 -19.89
CA GLU A 54 9.23 -8.72 -21.20
C GLU A 54 9.37 -7.29 -21.75
N SER A 55 10.30 -7.09 -22.67
CA SER A 55 10.50 -5.78 -23.31
C SER A 55 9.22 -5.33 -24.03
N GLY A 56 8.66 -4.22 -23.58
CA GLY A 56 7.42 -3.63 -24.13
C GLY A 56 6.16 -3.95 -23.34
N GLU A 57 6.24 -4.85 -22.34
CA GLU A 57 5.13 -5.17 -21.47
C GLU A 57 4.97 -4.11 -20.37
N LYS A 58 3.72 -3.66 -20.16
CA LYS A 58 3.36 -2.77 -19.06
C LYS A 58 2.83 -3.61 -17.91
N GLY A 59 3.39 -3.44 -16.72
CA GLY A 59 2.94 -4.17 -15.55
C GLY A 59 3.71 -3.81 -14.28
N ALA A 60 3.49 -4.60 -13.24
CA ALA A 60 4.23 -4.51 -12.01
C ALA A 60 5.68 -4.97 -12.22
N ALA A 61 6.64 -4.16 -11.81
CA ALA A 61 8.06 -4.51 -11.79
C ALA A 61 8.46 -5.18 -10.46
N TYR A 62 7.74 -4.86 -9.38
CA TYR A 62 7.97 -5.44 -8.07
C TYR A 62 6.66 -5.85 -7.42
N ARG A 63 6.70 -6.91 -6.60
CA ARG A 63 5.59 -7.35 -5.77
C ARG A 63 6.03 -7.58 -4.34
N LEU A 64 5.31 -6.98 -3.41
CA LEU A 64 5.37 -7.29 -1.99
C LEU A 64 4.28 -8.31 -1.66
N LYS A 65 4.65 -9.38 -0.95
CA LYS A 65 3.72 -10.23 -0.22
C LYS A 65 4.20 -10.28 1.22
N LYS A 66 3.35 -9.86 2.16
CA LYS A 66 3.74 -9.82 3.58
C LYS A 66 2.59 -10.25 4.47
N GLU A 67 2.93 -11.08 5.44
CA GLU A 67 2.04 -11.53 6.49
C GLU A 67 2.40 -10.77 7.78
N ILE A 68 1.40 -10.26 8.47
CA ILE A 68 1.56 -9.37 9.61
C ILE A 68 0.72 -9.91 10.76
N LEU A 69 1.36 -10.09 11.90
CA LEU A 69 0.71 -10.41 13.17
C LEU A 69 0.86 -9.23 14.12
N GLY A 70 -0.26 -8.82 14.72
CA GLY A 70 -0.27 -7.78 15.74
C GLY A 70 0.31 -8.27 17.06
N LYS A 71 0.64 -7.34 17.96
CA LYS A 71 1.10 -7.70 19.30
C LYS A 71 -0.05 -8.13 20.19
N ASN A 72 -1.22 -7.52 19.99
CA ASN A 72 -2.38 -7.67 20.87
C ASN A 72 -3.41 -8.66 20.31
N CYS A 73 -3.30 -9.05 19.04
CA CYS A 73 -4.27 -9.91 18.39
C CYS A 73 -3.60 -10.88 17.42
N PRO A 74 -3.84 -12.20 17.55
CA PRO A 74 -3.33 -13.21 16.63
C PRO A 74 -4.12 -13.26 15.30
N ASN A 75 -4.69 -12.14 14.87
CA ASN A 75 -5.38 -12.03 13.61
C ASN A 75 -4.35 -11.78 12.50
N LEU A 76 -4.22 -12.73 11.57
CA LEU A 76 -3.29 -12.63 10.46
C LEU A 76 -3.78 -11.61 9.43
N ILE A 77 -2.96 -10.62 9.14
CA ILE A 77 -3.20 -9.63 8.10
C ILE A 77 -2.26 -9.94 6.94
N ASN A 78 -2.80 -10.10 5.74
CA ASN A 78 -1.98 -10.32 4.54
C ASN A 78 -2.10 -9.12 3.63
N ILE A 79 -0.96 -8.62 3.14
CA ILE A 79 -0.91 -7.57 2.14
C ILE A 79 -0.21 -8.07 0.87
N THR A 80 -0.77 -7.69 -0.27
CA THR A 80 -0.11 -7.78 -1.57
C THR A 80 -0.06 -6.39 -2.19
N VAL A 81 1.13 -5.94 -2.58
CA VAL A 81 1.32 -4.61 -3.18
C VAL A 81 2.17 -4.75 -4.43
N ASP A 82 1.66 -4.27 -5.55
CA ASP A 82 2.41 -4.20 -6.80
C ASP A 82 2.95 -2.80 -7.02
N PHE A 83 4.21 -2.74 -7.46
CA PHE A 83 4.90 -1.49 -7.74
C PHE A 83 5.40 -1.43 -9.18
N ASP A 84 5.49 -0.21 -9.70
CA ASP A 84 6.24 0.08 -10.92
C ASP A 84 7.75 0.15 -10.66
N ARG A 85 8.54 0.42 -11.71
CA ARG A 85 10.01 0.53 -11.63
C ARG A 85 10.51 1.68 -10.75
N SER A 86 9.67 2.68 -10.49
CA SER A 86 9.94 3.83 -9.64
C SER A 86 9.44 3.63 -8.20
N TYR A 87 8.99 2.42 -7.85
CA TYR A 87 8.33 2.08 -6.58
C TYR A 87 7.02 2.83 -6.34
N GLY A 88 6.38 3.32 -7.41
CA GLY A 88 5.00 3.80 -7.38
C GLY A 88 4.03 2.63 -7.24
N ILE A 89 3.01 2.78 -6.39
CA ILE A 89 2.04 1.72 -6.13
C ILE A 89 1.05 1.62 -7.29
N LEU A 90 0.99 0.46 -7.95
CA LEU A 90 0.05 0.15 -9.02
C LEU A 90 -1.22 -0.50 -8.48
N SER A 91 -1.09 -1.44 -7.55
CA SER A 91 -2.21 -2.15 -6.92
C SER A 91 -1.91 -2.45 -5.46
N ARG A 92 -2.97 -2.54 -4.65
CA ARG A 92 -2.93 -2.90 -3.23
C ARG A 92 -4.10 -3.80 -2.92
N ASP A 93 -3.81 -4.91 -2.29
CA ASP A 93 -4.77 -5.86 -1.76
C ASP A 93 -4.44 -6.15 -0.29
N ILE A 94 -5.47 -6.25 0.53
CA ILE A 94 -5.34 -6.53 1.95
C ILE A 94 -6.47 -7.44 2.43
N SER A 95 -6.12 -8.42 3.26
CA SER A 95 -7.08 -9.26 3.98
C SER A 95 -6.76 -9.27 5.47
N GLY A 96 -7.79 -9.45 6.30
CA GLY A 96 -7.66 -9.42 7.76
C GLY A 96 -7.51 -8.01 8.36
N GLY A 97 -7.50 -6.95 7.56
CA GLY A 97 -7.38 -5.57 8.02
C GLY A 97 -7.58 -4.54 6.92
N GLU A 98 -7.21 -3.29 7.22
CA GLU A 98 -7.28 -2.15 6.31
C GLU A 98 -5.98 -1.35 6.31
N PHE A 99 -5.64 -0.65 5.22
CA PHE A 99 -4.50 0.28 5.21
C PHE A 99 -4.89 1.55 5.97
N ALA A 100 -4.03 1.99 6.90
CA ALA A 100 -4.31 3.08 7.85
C ALA A 100 -3.54 4.39 7.58
N GLY A 101 -2.84 4.51 6.45
CA GLY A 101 -2.09 5.71 6.08
C GLY A 101 -2.93 6.77 5.36
N GLN A 102 -2.74 8.04 5.76
CA GLN A 102 -3.47 9.24 5.30
C GLN A 102 -3.58 9.36 3.76
N GLU A 103 -4.76 9.79 3.30
CA GLU A 103 -5.03 10.36 1.98
C GLU A 103 -4.30 11.69 1.75
#